data_AF-A0A3L6QNB8-F1
#
_entry.id   AF-A0A3L6QNB8-F1
#
_cell.length_a   1.000
_cell.length_b   1.000
_cell.length_c   1.000
_cell.angle_alpha   90.00
_cell.angle_beta   90.00
_cell.angle_gamma   90.00
#
_symmetry.space_group_name_H-M   'P 1'
#
loop_
_entity.id
_entity.type
_entity.pdbx_description
1 polymer ?
#
loop_
_entity_poly.entity_id
_entity_poly.type
_entity_poly.pdbx_seq_one_letter_code
_entity_poly.pdbx_strand_id
1 'polypeptide(L)'
;MALSAGDVPTMYAVLVNSLSADEAARRPAEAALAQCETRPGFCSCLLEIISARGLACREDVRLLATVYFKNSINRYWRHRRDS
;
A
#
# COMPACT_ATOMS: atom_id res chain seq x y z
N MET A 1 13.98 8.62 0.98
CA MET A 1 13.47 8.93 -0.38
C MET A 1 11.96 8.77 -0.40
N ALA A 2 11.24 9.75 -0.96
CA ALA A 2 9.80 9.67 -1.17
C ALA A 2 9.48 8.62 -2.26
N LEU A 3 8.32 7.98 -2.13
CA LEU A 3 7.74 7.13 -3.17
C LEU A 3 7.10 8.01 -4.24
N SER A 4 7.21 7.58 -5.48
CA SER A 4 6.75 8.29 -6.68
C SER A 4 5.77 7.43 -7.48
N ALA A 5 5.11 8.01 -8.49
CA ALA A 5 4.21 7.28 -9.39
C ALA A 5 4.93 6.10 -10.11
N GLY A 6 6.24 6.21 -10.34
CA GLY A 6 7.05 5.13 -10.92
C GLY A 6 7.16 3.89 -10.02
N ASP A 7 6.90 4.03 -8.72
CA ASP A 7 6.95 2.93 -7.75
C ASP A 7 5.65 2.14 -7.65
N VAL A 8 4.58 2.58 -8.32
CA VAL A 8 3.24 1.96 -8.26
C VAL A 8 3.24 0.51 -8.74
N PRO A 9 3.89 0.14 -9.87
CA PRO A 9 3.97 -1.26 -10.30
C PRO A 9 4.68 -2.14 -9.28
N THR A 10 5.76 -1.63 -8.68
CA THR A 10 6.50 -2.33 -7.62
C THR A 10 5.63 -2.52 -6.38
N MET A 11 4.94 -1.46 -5.93
CA MET A 11 4.02 -1.52 -4.79
C MET A 11 2.88 -2.52 -5.02
N TYR A 12 2.34 -2.56 -6.24
CA TYR A 12 1.34 -3.56 -6.62
C TYR A 12 1.89 -4.98 -6.52
N ALA A 13 3.10 -5.25 -7.01
CA ALA A 13 3.74 -6.55 -6.90
C ALA A 13 3.98 -6.97 -5.43
N VAL A 14 4.39 -6.02 -4.57
CA VAL A 14 4.53 -6.28 -3.13
C VAL A 14 3.18 -6.65 -2.50
N LEU A 15 2.11 -5.92 -2.81
CA LEU A 15 0.77 -6.25 -2.32
C LEU A 15 0.30 -7.64 -2.81
N VAL A 16 0.53 -7.97 -4.08
CA VAL A 16 0.23 -9.31 -4.62
C VAL A 16 0.98 -10.40 -3.85
N ASN A 17 2.28 -10.21 -3.60
CA ASN A 17 3.09 -11.19 -2.88
C ASN A 17 2.68 -11.32 -1.41
N SER A 18 2.20 -10.24 -0.78
CA SER A 18 1.67 -10.28 0.59
C SER A 18 0.38 -11.09 0.72
N LEU A 19 -0.35 -11.30 -0.39
CA LEU A 19 -1.53 -12.18 -0.46
C LEU A 19 -1.17 -13.61 -0.86
N SER A 20 0.11 -13.92 -1.09
CA SER A 20 0.53 -15.27 -1.47
C SER A 20 0.34 -16.25 -0.31
N ALA A 21 -0.03 -17.49 -0.67
CA ALA A 21 -0.05 -18.62 0.28
C ALA A 21 1.37 -19.07 0.65
N ASP A 22 2.37 -18.77 -0.20
CA ASP A 22 3.76 -19.07 0.06
C ASP A 22 4.35 -18.06 1.06
N GLU A 23 4.72 -18.56 2.23
CA GLU A 23 5.29 -17.76 3.31
C GLU A 23 6.65 -17.16 2.95
N ALA A 24 7.44 -17.82 2.09
CA ALA A 24 8.72 -17.31 1.63
C ALA A 24 8.57 -16.06 0.76
N ALA A 25 7.47 -15.95 0.01
CA ALA A 25 7.11 -14.76 -0.74
C ALA A 25 6.38 -13.72 0.11
N ARG A 26 5.53 -14.16 1.05
CA ARG A 26 4.70 -13.27 1.88
C ARG A 26 5.49 -12.47 2.90
N ARG A 27 6.36 -13.11 3.71
CA ARG A 27 7.13 -12.42 4.76
C ARG A 27 7.96 -11.22 4.25
N PRO A 28 8.76 -11.34 3.18
CA PRO A 28 9.53 -10.19 2.69
C PRO A 28 8.62 -9.09 2.13
N ALA A 29 7.48 -9.45 1.54
CA ALA A 29 6.51 -8.47 1.06
C ALA A 29 5.86 -7.66 2.19
N GLU A 30 5.43 -8.33 3.26
CA GLU A 30 4.91 -7.67 4.46
C GLU A 30 5.95 -6.78 5.14
N ALA A 31 7.21 -7.23 5.23
CA ALA A 31 8.30 -6.43 5.77
C ALA A 31 8.58 -5.18 4.90
N ALA A 32 8.53 -5.31 3.57
CA ALA A 32 8.68 -4.19 2.65
C ALA A 32 7.52 -3.19 2.81
N LEU A 33 6.28 -3.65 2.97
CA LEU A 33 5.11 -2.79 3.23
C LEU A 33 5.28 -2.02 4.54
N ALA A 34 5.69 -2.68 5.62
CA ALA A 34 5.93 -2.04 6.92
C ALA A 34 7.00 -0.94 6.84
N GLN A 35 8.06 -1.15 6.06
CA GLN A 35 9.08 -0.13 5.82
C GLN A 35 8.57 1.03 4.95
N CYS A 36 7.62 0.76 4.06
CA CYS A 36 7.04 1.77 3.18
C CYS A 36 5.96 2.63 3.85
N GLU A 37 5.26 2.14 4.87
CA GLU A 37 4.16 2.86 5.54
C GLU A 37 4.54 4.27 6.02
N THR A 38 5.79 4.46 6.46
CA THR A 38 6.27 5.74 7.00
C THR A 38 6.88 6.66 5.94
N ARG A 39 6.97 6.20 4.69
CA ARG A 39 7.60 6.97 3.60
C ARG A 39 6.60 7.95 2.99
N PRO A 40 7.01 9.21 2.72
CA PRO A 40 6.20 10.14 1.94
C PRO A 40 5.85 9.53 0.57
N GLY A 41 4.62 9.71 0.12
CA GLY A 41 4.12 9.16 -1.15
C GLY A 41 3.48 7.77 -1.06
N PHE A 42 3.61 7.07 0.07
CA PHE A 42 2.99 5.74 0.27
C PHE A 42 1.48 5.76 0.03
N CYS A 43 0.76 6.66 0.72
CA CYS A 43 -0.69 6.81 0.57
C CYS A 43 -1.10 7.18 -0.87
N SER A 44 -0.27 7.96 -1.58
CA SER A 44 -0.52 8.32 -2.98
C SER A 44 -0.39 7.10 -3.90
N CYS A 45 0.64 6.28 -3.73
CA CYS A 45 0.79 5.02 -4.47
C CYS A 45 -0.39 4.07 -4.21
N LEU A 46 -0.84 3.94 -2.96
CA LEU A 46 -2.01 3.13 -2.63
C LEU A 46 -3.27 3.67 -3.31
N LEU A 47 -3.47 4.99 -3.32
CA LEU A 47 -4.63 5.62 -3.95
C LEU A 47 -4.65 5.38 -5.47
N GLU A 48 -3.50 5.41 -6.14
CA GLU A 48 -3.40 5.07 -7.56
C GLU A 48 -3.82 3.61 -7.82
N ILE A 49 -3.35 2.65 -6.99
CA ILE A 49 -3.73 1.23 -7.09
C ILE A 49 -5.24 1.03 -6.85
N ILE A 50 -5.80 1.71 -5.84
CA ILE A 50 -7.24 1.66 -5.53
C ILE A 50 -8.06 2.22 -6.70
N SER A 51 -7.56 3.30 -7.32
CA SER A 51 -8.22 4.03 -8.41
C SER A 51 -8.07 3.35 -9.77
N ALA A 52 -7.12 2.42 -9.93
CA ALA A 52 -6.96 1.61 -11.13
C ALA A 52 -8.20 0.70 -11.33
N ARG A 53 -9.16 1.18 -12.14
CA ARG A 53 -10.36 0.42 -12.53
C ARG A 53 -10.07 -0.31 -13.84
N GLY A 54 -9.93 -1.64 -13.79
CA GLY A 54 -9.78 -2.47 -14.97
C GLY A 54 -9.62 -3.96 -14.62
N LEU A 55 -9.93 -4.85 -15.58
CA LEU A 55 -9.84 -6.32 -15.42
C LEU A 55 -8.44 -6.83 -15.00
N ALA A 56 -7.39 -6.03 -15.21
CA ALA A 56 -6.01 -6.40 -14.88
C ALA A 56 -5.66 -6.23 -13.38
N CYS A 57 -6.43 -5.43 -12.64
CA CYS A 57 -6.16 -5.17 -11.22
C CYS A 57 -7.03 -6.09 -10.36
N ARG A 58 -6.40 -7.03 -9.65
CA ARG A 58 -7.12 -7.99 -8.81
C ARG A 58 -7.85 -7.27 -7.68
N GLU A 59 -9.10 -7.65 -7.42
CA GLU A 59 -9.95 -6.99 -6.43
C GLU A 59 -9.41 -7.13 -4.99
N ASP A 60 -8.82 -8.28 -4.67
CA ASP A 60 -8.19 -8.55 -3.37
C ASP A 60 -7.00 -7.62 -3.10
N VAL A 61 -6.19 -7.34 -4.12
CA VAL A 61 -5.08 -6.38 -4.03
C VAL A 61 -5.59 -4.97 -3.78
N ARG A 62 -6.68 -4.55 -4.45
CA ARG A 62 -7.31 -3.24 -4.24
C ARG A 62 -7.91 -3.13 -2.84
N LEU A 63 -8.54 -4.19 -2.36
CA LEU A 63 -9.07 -4.26 -1.00
C LEU A 63 -7.95 -4.13 0.03
N LEU A 64 -6.85 -4.86 -0.14
CA LEU A 64 -5.68 -4.77 0.74
C LEU A 64 -5.07 -3.37 0.73
N ALA A 65 -4.89 -2.77 -0.45
CA ALA A 65 -4.42 -1.39 -0.58
C ALA A 65 -5.32 -0.41 0.19
N THR A 66 -6.64 -0.60 0.13
CA THR A 66 -7.61 0.21 0.88
C THR A 66 -7.46 0.05 2.39
N VAL A 67 -7.22 -1.18 2.87
CA VAL A 67 -6.98 -1.46 4.30
C VAL A 67 -5.72 -0.75 4.78
N TYR A 68 -4.61 -0.85 4.05
CA TYR A 68 -3.37 -0.14 4.37
C TYR A 68 -3.58 1.37 4.36
N PHE A 69 -4.25 1.91 3.35
CA PHE A 69 -4.53 3.34 3.24
C PHE A 69 -5.33 3.86 4.45
N LYS A 70 -6.42 3.17 4.82
CA LYS A 70 -7.22 3.48 6.01
C LYS A 70 -6.38 3.44 7.28
N ASN A 71 -5.56 2.41 7.43
CA ASN A 71 -4.69 2.25 8.61
C ASN A 71 -3.63 3.35 8.69
N SER A 72 -3.03 3.74 7.56
CA SER A 72 -2.05 4.83 7.49
C SER A 72 -2.67 6.18 7.87
N ILE A 73 -3.92 6.45 7.45
CA ILE A 73 -4.63 7.66 7.89
C ILE A 73 -4.82 7.63 9.41
N ASN A 74 -5.34 6.52 9.95
CA ASN A 74 -5.60 6.42 11.39
C ASN A 74 -4.31 6.56 12.23
N ARG A 75 -3.17 6.06 11.75
CA ARG A 75 -1.90 6.08 12.49
C ARG A 75 -1.12 7.38 12.34
N TYR A 76 -1.11 7.97 11.14
CA TYR A 76 -0.13 9.00 10.77
C TYR A 76 -0.76 10.32 10.34
N TRP A 77 -2.07 10.36 10.08
CA TRP A 77 -2.74 11.62 9.75
C TRP A 77 -2.83 12.48 11.00
N ARG A 78 -2.26 13.69 10.93
CA ARG A 78 -2.26 14.61 12.06
C ARG A 78 -3.70 14.93 12.44
N HIS A 79 -4.11 14.55 13.64
CA HIS A 79 -5.27 15.18 14.26
C HIS A 79 -4.95 16.67 14.41
N ARG A 80 -5.78 17.54 13.81
CA ARG A 80 -5.78 18.95 14.21
C ARG A 80 -6.04 18.94 15.71
N ARG A 81 -5.09 19.46 16.49
CA ARG A 81 -5.40 19.88 17.85
C ARG A 81 -6.35 21.06 17.67
N ASP A 82 -7.64 20.82 17.84
CA ASP A 82 -8.56 21.91 18.13
C ASP A 82 -8.02 22.56 19.41
N SER A 83 -7.40 23.73 19.24
CA SER A 83 -6.89 24.60 20.31
C SER A 83 -7.82 25.78 20.44
#